data_AF-A0A3N6P3S7-F1
#
_entry.id   AF-A0A3N6P3S7-F1
#
_cell.length_a   1.000
_cell.length_b   1.000
_cell.length_c   1.000
_cell.angle_alpha   90.00
_cell.angle_beta   90.00
_cell.angle_gamma   90.00
#
_symmetry.space_group_name_H-M   'P 1'
#
loop_
_entity.id
_entity.type
_entity.pdbx_description
1 polymer ?
#
loop_
_entity_poly.entity_id
_entity_poly.type
_entity_poly.pdbx_seq_one_letter_code
_entity_poly.pdbx_strand_id
1 'polypeptide(L)'
;AIAMPGLVYEKVLSNAQEAKARDAQLIGVTPESTEADVFDHVLAVPAVDELLSPMLTVIPLQLLAYHIAAHRGLDVDQPRNLAKSVTVE
;
A
#
# COMPACT_ATOMS: atom_id res chain seq x y z
N ALA A 1 5.32 -2.10 -0.61
CA ALA A 1 5.91 -1.08 -1.51
C ALA A 1 4.89 -0.67 -2.55
N ILE A 2 4.87 0.60 -2.96
CA ILE A 2 4.03 1.06 -4.08
C ILE A 2 4.93 1.10 -5.32
N ALA A 3 4.76 0.16 -6.23
CA ALA A 3 5.63 -0.05 -7.38
C ALA A 3 4.88 0.24 -8.69
N MET A 4 4.33 1.45 -8.82
CA MET A 4 3.70 1.86 -10.08
C MET A 4 4.78 2.30 -11.09
N PRO A 5 4.61 2.02 -12.39
CA PRO A 5 5.49 2.56 -13.43
C PRO A 5 5.58 4.08 -13.33
N GLY A 6 6.80 4.61 -13.42
CA GLY A 6 7.05 6.04 -13.23
C GLY A 6 8.51 6.33 -12.92
N LEU A 7 8.81 7.59 -12.59
CA LEU A 7 10.18 8.09 -12.40
C LEU A 7 10.98 7.36 -11.30
N VAL A 8 10.29 6.76 -10.33
CA VAL A 8 10.89 6.13 -9.16
C VAL A 8 10.77 4.61 -9.13
N TYR A 9 10.15 3.99 -10.15
CA TYR A 9 9.86 2.55 -10.18
C TYR A 9 11.10 1.69 -9.87
N GLU A 10 12.17 1.88 -10.65
CA GLU A 10 13.43 1.13 -10.50
C GLU A 10 14.05 1.27 -9.10
N LYS A 11 13.97 2.47 -8.51
CA LYS A 11 14.48 2.72 -7.16
C LYS A 11 13.65 2.00 -6.10
N VAL A 12 12.32 2.01 -6.25
CA VAL A 12 11.42 1.29 -5.35
C VAL A 12 11.67 -0.22 -5.44
N LEU A 13 11.86 -0.74 -6.66
CA LEU A 13 12.15 -2.15 -6.88
C LEU A 13 13.49 -2.57 -6.26
N SER A 14 14.55 -1.78 -6.47
CA SER A 14 15.86 -2.01 -5.84
C SER A 14 15.75 -2.07 -4.31
N ASN A 15 15.03 -1.10 -3.71
CA ASN A 15 14.81 -1.08 -2.26
C ASN A 15 14.00 -2.29 -1.79
N ALA A 16 13.02 -2.76 -2.57
CA ALA A 16 12.25 -3.96 -2.26
C ALA A 16 13.12 -5.22 -2.32
N GLN A 17 13.99 -5.35 -3.32
CA GLN A 17 14.93 -6.47 -3.44
C GLN A 17 15.93 -6.50 -2.27
N GLU A 18 16.47 -5.34 -1.87
CA GLU A 18 17.34 -5.23 -0.70
C GLU A 18 16.63 -5.64 0.59
N ALA A 19 15.36 -5.25 0.76
CA ALA A 19 14.54 -5.68 1.90
C ALA A 19 14.28 -7.19 1.86
N LYS A 20 13.98 -7.75 0.69
CA LYS A 20 13.78 -9.20 0.50
C LYS A 20 15.04 -10.00 0.85
N ALA A 21 16.21 -9.51 0.47
CA ALA A 21 17.50 -10.11 0.81
C ALA A 21 17.79 -10.13 2.33
N ARG A 22 17.00 -9.40 3.13
CA ARG A 22 17.04 -9.39 4.60
C ARG A 22 15.84 -10.09 5.23
N ASP A 23 15.21 -11.00 4.48
CA ASP A 23 14.06 -11.81 4.91
C ASP A 23 12.81 -10.98 5.31
N ALA A 24 12.67 -9.76 4.78
CA ALA A 24 11.46 -8.99 4.97
C ALA A 24 10.28 -9.62 4.21
N GLN A 25 9.13 -9.73 4.87
CA GLN A 25 7.87 -10.06 4.19
C GLN A 25 7.36 -8.82 3.45
N LEU A 26 7.16 -8.93 2.14
CA LEU A 26 6.84 -7.80 1.27
C LEU A 26 5.43 -7.90 0.71
N ILE A 27 4.65 -6.84 0.96
CA ILE A 27 3.36 -6.61 0.31
C ILE A 27 3.55 -5.50 -0.74
N GLY A 28 3.29 -5.79 -2.01
CA GLY A 28 3.38 -4.85 -3.13
C GLY A 28 2.02 -4.30 -3.54
N VAL A 29 1.93 -3.01 -3.88
CA VAL A 29 0.80 -2.42 -4.61
C VAL A 29 1.32 -2.07 -6.01
N THR A 30 0.85 -2.79 -7.01
CA THR A 30 1.45 -2.76 -8.36
C THR A 30 0.46 -3.31 -9.40
N PRO A 31 0.65 -3.06 -10.71
CA PRO A 31 -0.16 -3.70 -11.75
C PRO A 31 -0.02 -5.21 -11.77
N GLU A 32 -1.08 -5.94 -12.17
CA GLU A 32 -1.10 -7.42 -12.21
C GLU A 32 0.07 -8.02 -13.01
N SER A 33 0.62 -7.28 -13.97
CA SER A 33 1.65 -7.73 -14.91
C SER A 33 3.09 -7.44 -14.49
N THR A 34 3.34 -7.03 -13.23
CA THR A 34 4.69 -6.63 -12.77
C THR A 34 5.24 -7.58 -11.71
N GLU A 35 6.43 -8.14 -11.99
CA GLU A 35 7.41 -8.75 -11.07
C GLU A 35 6.85 -9.34 -9.77
N ALA A 36 5.86 -10.25 -9.91
CA ALA A 36 5.24 -10.95 -8.80
C ALA A 36 6.26 -11.70 -7.93
N ASP A 37 7.44 -12.02 -8.47
CA ASP A 37 8.50 -12.74 -7.75
C ASP A 37 9.20 -11.90 -6.68
N VAL A 38 9.11 -10.56 -6.72
CA VAL A 38 9.71 -9.70 -5.67
C VAL A 38 8.80 -9.62 -4.45
N PHE A 39 7.49 -9.57 -4.62
CA PHE A 39 6.54 -9.40 -3.51
C PHE A 39 5.93 -10.73 -3.07
N ASP A 40 5.84 -10.98 -1.76
CA ASP A 40 5.20 -12.20 -1.24
C ASP A 40 3.67 -12.12 -1.36
N HIS A 41 3.13 -10.90 -1.32
CA HIS A 41 1.73 -10.62 -1.58
C HIS A 41 1.59 -9.41 -2.48
N VAL A 42 0.64 -9.47 -3.41
CA VAL A 42 0.34 -8.37 -4.34
C VAL A 42 -1.09 -7.89 -4.14
N LEU A 43 -1.23 -6.59 -3.91
CA LEU A 43 -2.47 -5.85 -3.97
C LEU A 43 -2.53 -5.20 -5.36
N ALA A 44 -3.16 -5.90 -6.30
CA ALA A 44 -3.19 -5.48 -7.69
C ALA A 44 -4.04 -4.21 -7.88
N VAL A 45 -3.54 -3.31 -8.74
CA VAL A 45 -4.29 -2.15 -9.24
C VAL A 45 -4.22 -2.12 -10.77
N PRO A 46 -5.19 -1.53 -11.47
CA PRO A 46 -5.09 -1.38 -12.91
C PRO A 46 -3.86 -0.57 -13.32
N ALA A 47 -3.29 -0.88 -14.49
CA ALA A 47 -2.31 -0.01 -15.13
C ALA A 47 -2.97 1.34 -15.41
N VAL A 48 -2.30 2.41 -15.01
CA VAL A 48 -2.80 3.79 -15.10
C VAL A 48 -1.63 4.74 -15.26
N ASP A 49 -1.89 5.93 -15.80
CA ASP A 49 -0.93 7.02 -15.86
C ASP A 49 -0.32 7.34 -14.48
N GLU A 50 0.98 7.66 -14.46
CA GLU A 50 1.73 7.95 -13.23
C GLU A 50 1.05 9.03 -12.38
N LEU A 51 0.49 10.07 -13.01
CA LEU A 51 -0.18 11.17 -12.34
C LEU A 51 -1.45 10.73 -11.59
N LEU A 52 -2.15 9.71 -12.13
CA LEU A 52 -3.40 9.18 -11.57
C LEU A 52 -3.16 7.98 -10.64
N SER A 53 -1.97 7.39 -10.68
CA SER A 53 -1.60 6.23 -9.87
C SER A 53 -1.81 6.41 -8.35
N PRO A 54 -1.62 7.59 -7.73
CA PRO A 54 -1.88 7.77 -6.30
C PRO A 54 -3.35 7.55 -5.92
N MET A 55 -4.28 7.89 -6.83
CA MET A 55 -5.72 7.73 -6.58
C MET A 55 -6.14 6.26 -6.55
N LEU A 56 -5.53 5.40 -7.37
CA LEU A 56 -5.87 3.97 -7.38
C LEU A 56 -5.13 3.20 -6.30
N THR A 57 -3.87 3.55 -6.03
CA THR A 57 -3.03 2.85 -5.03
C THR A 57 -3.51 3.05 -3.59
N VAL A 58 -4.22 4.14 -3.27
CA VAL A 58 -4.75 4.37 -1.92
C VAL A 58 -5.91 3.43 -1.57
N ILE A 59 -6.71 2.99 -2.55
CA ILE A 59 -7.90 2.16 -2.34
C ILE A 59 -7.56 0.81 -1.67
N PRO A 60 -6.63 -0.01 -2.21
CA PRO A 60 -6.28 -1.27 -1.56
C PRO A 60 -5.61 -1.06 -0.20
N LEU A 61 -4.89 0.05 0.02
CA LEU A 61 -4.29 0.37 1.31
C LEU A 61 -5.35 0.73 2.37
N GLN A 62 -6.39 1.46 1.98
CA GLN A 62 -7.55 1.73 2.83
C GLN A 62 -8.28 0.45 3.20
N LEU A 63 -8.51 -0.45 2.23
CA LEU A 63 -9.13 -1.75 2.46
C LEU A 63 -8.29 -2.66 3.37
N LEU A 64 -6.96 -2.67 3.18
CA LEU A 64 -6.05 -3.41 4.05
C LEU A 64 -6.14 -2.91 5.50
N ALA A 65 -6.11 -1.60 5.71
CA ALA A 65 -6.25 -1.01 7.04
C ALA A 65 -7.62 -1.34 7.67
N TYR A 66 -8.70 -1.22 6.90
CA TYR A 66 -10.06 -1.58 7.30
C TYR A 66 -10.14 -3.04 7.76
N HIS A 67 -9.68 -3.99 6.94
CA HIS A 67 -9.75 -5.40 7.26
C HIS A 67 -8.88 -5.79 8.45
N ILE A 68 -7.69 -5.18 8.60
CA ILE A 68 -6.84 -5.39 9.80
C ILE A 68 -7.57 -4.90 11.06
N ALA A 69 -8.16 -3.71 11.02
CA ALA A 69 -8.87 -3.14 12.17
C ALA A 69 -10.11 -3.97 12.55
N ALA A 70 -10.92 -4.34 11.55
CA ALA A 70 -12.10 -5.18 11.74
C ALA A 70 -11.73 -6.57 12.29
N HIS A 71 -10.68 -7.21 11.75
CA HIS A 71 -10.23 -8.52 12.21
C HIS A 71 -9.67 -8.49 13.64
N ARG A 72 -9.11 -7.35 14.06
CA ARG A 72 -8.64 -7.11 15.44
C ARG A 72 -9.76 -6.69 16.41
N GLY A 73 -11.01 -6.57 15.95
CA GLY A 73 -12.13 -6.11 16.77
C GLY A 73 -11.99 -4.67 17.26
N LEU A 74 -11.29 -3.83 16.50
CA LEU A 74 -11.14 -2.40 16.81
C LEU A 74 -12.30 -1.59 16.22
N ASP A 75 -12.60 -0.44 16.83
CA ASP A 75 -13.57 0.51 16.28
C ASP A 75 -12.96 1.20 15.05
N VAL A 76 -13.51 0.87 13.89
CA VAL A 76 -13.07 1.37 12.58
C VAL A 76 -13.52 2.82 12.36
N ASP A 77 -14.73 3.16 12.81
CA ASP A 77 -15.35 4.46 12.56
C ASP A 77 -14.88 5.51 13.58
N GLN A 78 -14.60 5.07 14.81
CA GLN A 78 -14.15 5.91 15.91
C GLN A 78 -12.84 5.37 16.52
N PRO A 79 -11.71 5.46 15.79
CA PRO A 79 -10.43 5.04 16.30
C PRO A 79 -10.07 5.82 17.58
N ARG A 80 -9.48 5.11 18.55
CA ARG A 80 -9.10 5.67 19.85
C ARG A 80 -8.29 6.96 19.69
N ASN A 81 -8.55 7.95 20.54
CA ASN A 81 -7.81 9.22 20.63
C ASN A 81 -7.90 10.11 19.38
N LEU A 82 -8.80 9.84 18.43
CA LEU A 82 -9.00 10.65 17.24
C LEU A 82 -10.38 11.29 17.22
N ALA A 83 -10.44 12.48 16.64
CA ALA A 83 -11.67 13.17 16.30
C ALA A 83 -11.74 13.35 14.78
N LYS A 84 -12.95 13.45 14.22
CA LYS A 84 -13.13 13.68 12.77
C LYS A 84 -12.50 14.99 12.31
N SER A 85 -12.53 16.00 13.17
CA SER A 85 -11.92 17.32 12.99
C SER A 85 -11.56 17.87 14.36
N VAL A 86 -10.36 18.43 14.51
CA VAL A 86 -9.95 19.13 15.74
C VAL A 86 -10.34 20.60 15.57
N THR A 87 -11.31 21.06 16.37
CA THR A 87 -11.91 22.41 16.23
C THR A 87 -11.61 23.33 17.41
N VAL A 88 -10.78 22.90 18.36
CA VAL A 88 -10.35 23.69 19.51
C VAL A 88 -8.82 23.72 19.55
N GLU A 89 -8.25 24.90 19.78
CA GLU A 89 -6.81 25.12 19.99
C GLU A 89 -6.39 24.70 21.40
#